data_AF-A0A9X3HI06-F1
#
_entry.id   AF-A0A9X3HI06-F1
#
_cell.length_a   1.000
_cell.length_b   1.000
_cell.length_c   1.000
_cell.angle_alpha   90.00
_cell.angle_beta   90.00
_cell.angle_gamma   90.00
#
_symmetry.space_group_name_H-M   'P 1'
#
loop_
_entity.id
_entity.type
_entity.pdbx_description
1 polymer ?
#
loop_
_entity_poly.entity_id
_entity_poly.type
_entity_poly.pdbx_seq_one_letter_code
_entity_poly.pdbx_strand_id
1 'polypeptide(L)'
;MKEPYSSFSPYLSGRRTGLVVVAALAAGLLQGCARDPMTTNAIPDDYRTRHPITLSEAEHSLDIPVSASDSRLTTAMADNVRGFAQNYASMSTGIINIQTPSGSANSAATSRMAKQIRSTLSGAGVAPGKIMETRYAASPNGDTSPIRLSYVAVTAMTGQCGQWPEDLSDNTFANKNWYNFGCASQSNLAAQIANPMDLVGPRGMSPIDAERRAVVIDTYRGKTSTAATD
;
A
#
# COMPACT_ATOMS: atom_id res chain seq x y z
N MET A 1 -32.09 7.72 -106.13
CA MET A 1 -31.08 8.77 -105.83
C MET A 1 -31.41 9.28 -104.44
N LYS A 2 -30.86 8.82 -103.31
CA LYS A 2 -29.50 8.47 -102.85
C LYS A 2 -28.54 9.67 -102.70
N GLU A 3 -28.16 9.88 -101.43
CA GLU A 3 -26.97 10.56 -100.82
C GLU A 3 -27.10 12.01 -100.31
N PRO A 4 -26.35 12.42 -99.26
CA PRO A 4 -25.63 11.65 -98.22
C PRO A 4 -25.91 12.08 -96.76
N TYR A 5 -25.57 11.20 -95.82
CA TYR A 5 -25.49 11.42 -94.38
C TYR A 5 -24.23 12.23 -94.02
N SER A 6 -24.37 13.25 -93.15
CA SER A 6 -23.23 13.95 -92.56
C SER A 6 -22.88 13.40 -91.17
N SER A 7 -21.58 13.32 -90.96
CA SER A 7 -20.78 12.68 -89.92
C SER A 7 -20.88 13.35 -88.55
N PHE A 8 -20.83 12.55 -87.47
CA PHE A 8 -20.20 12.93 -86.20
C PHE A 8 -19.63 11.69 -85.51
N SER A 9 -18.31 11.50 -85.63
CA SER A 9 -17.53 10.59 -84.76
C SER A 9 -16.98 11.38 -83.57
N PRO A 10 -17.29 11.02 -82.31
CA PRO A 10 -16.57 11.55 -81.18
C PRO A 10 -15.29 10.73 -80.98
N TYR A 11 -14.16 11.32 -81.39
CA TYR A 11 -12.84 10.88 -80.93
C TYR A 11 -12.71 11.20 -79.43
N LEU A 12 -13.05 10.24 -78.55
CA LEU A 12 -12.64 10.34 -77.14
C LEU A 12 -11.16 10.00 -77.02
N SER A 13 -10.36 11.05 -76.90
CA SER A 13 -8.93 11.04 -76.58
C SER A 13 -8.66 10.20 -75.31
N GLY A 14 -8.09 9.00 -75.49
CA GLY A 14 -7.66 8.09 -74.41
C GLY A 14 -6.59 8.65 -73.47
N ARG A 15 -6.10 9.86 -73.73
CA ARG A 15 -5.12 10.57 -72.89
C ARG A 15 -5.75 11.23 -71.66
N ARG A 16 -7.06 11.51 -71.68
CA ARG A 16 -7.80 12.11 -70.54
C ARG A 16 -8.24 11.07 -69.51
N THR A 17 -8.56 9.85 -69.95
CA THR A 17 -8.96 8.74 -69.07
C THR A 17 -7.79 8.22 -68.23
N GLY A 18 -6.57 8.15 -68.78
CA GLY A 18 -5.38 7.74 -68.01
C GLY A 18 -5.05 8.70 -66.86
N LEU A 19 -5.23 10.00 -67.06
CA LEU A 19 -4.92 11.03 -66.06
C LEU A 19 -5.91 10.99 -64.88
N VAL A 20 -7.18 10.70 -65.15
CA VAL A 20 -8.22 10.54 -64.12
C VAL A 20 -7.97 9.29 -63.25
N VAL A 21 -7.54 8.19 -63.86
CA VAL A 21 -7.24 6.93 -63.13
C VAL A 21 -6.02 7.10 -62.23
N VAL A 22 -4.96 7.76 -62.71
CA VAL A 22 -3.76 8.03 -61.89
C VAL A 22 -4.07 8.98 -60.73
N ALA A 23 -4.88 10.01 -60.96
CA ALA A 23 -5.30 10.92 -59.88
C ALA A 23 -6.16 10.22 -58.82
N ALA A 24 -7.05 9.30 -59.22
CA ALA A 24 -7.86 8.52 -58.29
C ALA A 24 -7.03 7.52 -57.47
N LEU A 25 -6.05 6.86 -58.10
CA LEU A 25 -5.08 5.99 -57.39
C LEU A 25 -4.19 6.77 -56.42
N ALA A 26 -3.72 7.97 -56.81
CA ALA A 26 -2.94 8.84 -55.95
C ALA A 26 -3.76 9.35 -54.74
N ALA A 27 -5.04 9.69 -54.95
CA ALA A 27 -5.94 10.08 -53.87
C ALA A 27 -6.27 8.92 -52.91
N GLY A 28 -6.36 7.68 -53.41
CA GLY A 28 -6.52 6.48 -52.58
C GLY A 28 -5.30 6.19 -51.69
N LEU A 29 -4.09 6.45 -52.18
CA LEU A 29 -2.85 6.30 -51.40
C LEU A 29 -2.68 7.38 -50.32
N LEU A 30 -3.39 8.51 -50.41
CA LEU A 30 -3.36 9.59 -49.42
C LEU A 30 -4.32 9.39 -48.24
N GLN A 31 -5.25 8.42 -48.31
CA GLN A 31 -6.19 8.13 -47.22
C GLN A 31 -5.57 7.34 -46.05
N GLY A 32 -4.30 6.96 -46.14
CA GLY A 32 -3.58 6.23 -45.07
C GLY A 32 -3.19 7.08 -43.84
N CYS A 33 -3.51 8.37 -43.82
CA CYS A 33 -3.18 9.30 -42.73
C CYS A 33 -4.41 9.85 -41.99
N ALA A 34 -5.54 9.14 -42.01
CA ALA A 34 -6.58 9.36 -41.02
C ALA A 34 -6.06 8.87 -39.66
N ARG A 35 -5.35 9.75 -38.94
CA ARG A 35 -4.99 9.53 -37.54
C ARG A 35 -6.30 9.40 -36.76
N ASP A 36 -6.47 8.28 -36.07
CA ASP A 36 -7.50 8.17 -35.06
C ASP A 36 -7.36 9.39 -34.14
N PRO A 37 -8.45 10.14 -33.88
CA PRO A 37 -8.42 11.14 -32.84
C PRO A 37 -8.08 10.39 -31.55
N MET A 38 -6.88 10.63 -31.02
CA MET A 38 -6.50 10.24 -29.66
C MET A 38 -7.49 10.92 -28.73
N THR A 39 -8.63 10.25 -28.50
CA THR A 39 -9.58 10.60 -27.46
C THR A 39 -8.91 10.23 -26.16
N THR A 40 -8.06 11.15 -25.67
CA THR A 40 -7.54 11.12 -24.31
C THR A 40 -8.69 11.49 -23.38
N ASN A 41 -9.70 10.63 -23.30
CA ASN A 41 -10.62 10.58 -22.17
C ASN A 41 -9.83 10.06 -20.97
N ALA A 42 -8.87 10.86 -20.50
CA ALA A 42 -7.99 10.58 -19.39
C ALA A 42 -8.79 10.73 -18.09
N ILE A 43 -9.68 9.77 -17.82
CA ILE A 43 -9.88 9.34 -16.44
C ILE A 43 -8.70 8.38 -16.18
N PRO A 44 -7.76 8.74 -15.28
CA PRO A 44 -6.41 8.21 -15.33
C PRO A 44 -6.40 6.71 -15.01
N ASP A 45 -5.57 5.96 -15.73
CA ASP A 45 -5.08 4.65 -15.30
C ASP A 45 -4.14 4.84 -14.10
N ASP A 46 -4.72 5.29 -12.99
CA ASP A 46 -4.04 5.55 -11.74
C ASP A 46 -3.95 4.24 -10.95
N TYR A 47 -2.74 3.84 -10.60
CA TYR A 47 -2.54 2.69 -9.74
C TYR A 47 -3.18 2.85 -8.37
N ARG A 48 -3.45 4.07 -7.91
CA ARG A 48 -4.06 4.35 -6.60
C ARG A 48 -5.54 3.98 -6.55
N THR A 49 -6.24 4.04 -7.68
CA THR A 49 -7.65 3.60 -7.77
C THR A 49 -7.76 2.08 -7.94
N ARG A 50 -6.80 1.46 -8.65
CA ARG A 50 -6.71 0.00 -8.79
C ARG A 50 -6.22 -0.72 -7.54
N HIS A 51 -5.22 -0.14 -6.87
CA HIS A 51 -4.60 -0.65 -5.64
C HIS A 51 -4.78 0.35 -4.48
N PRO A 52 -6.03 0.60 -4.05
CA PRO A 52 -6.29 1.55 -2.98
C PRO A 52 -5.73 1.03 -1.66
N ILE A 53 -5.23 1.95 -0.84
CA ILE A 53 -4.96 1.67 0.57
C ILE A 53 -6.28 1.82 1.31
N THR A 54 -6.76 0.74 1.89
CA THR A 54 -8.00 0.69 2.65
C THR A 54 -7.71 0.52 4.13
N LEU A 55 -8.67 0.92 4.96
CA LEU A 55 -8.61 0.75 6.40
C LEU A 55 -9.45 -0.45 6.80
N SER A 56 -8.83 -1.39 7.49
CA SER A 56 -9.50 -2.58 8.03
C SER A 56 -8.97 -2.92 9.41
N GLU A 57 -9.77 -3.60 10.22
CA GLU A 57 -9.32 -4.15 11.49
C GLU A 57 -8.42 -5.37 11.21
N ALA A 58 -7.23 -5.37 11.82
CA ALA A 58 -6.29 -6.47 11.75
C ALA A 58 -5.78 -6.83 13.14
N GLU A 59 -5.49 -8.11 13.34
CA GLU A 59 -4.82 -8.59 14.55
C GLU A 59 -3.31 -8.31 14.46
N HIS A 60 -2.80 -7.62 15.47
CA HIS A 60 -1.37 -7.45 15.71
C HIS A 60 -0.94 -8.46 16.76
N SER A 61 0.07 -9.27 16.45
CA SER A 61 0.53 -10.33 17.34
C SER A 61 2.03 -10.31 17.60
N LEU A 62 2.43 -10.76 18.79
CA LEU A 62 3.81 -10.97 19.19
C LEU A 62 3.92 -12.32 19.91
N ASP A 63 4.68 -13.24 19.33
CA ASP A 63 4.97 -14.54 19.91
C ASP A 63 6.27 -14.47 20.73
N ILE A 64 6.17 -14.77 22.02
CA ILE A 64 7.30 -14.85 22.94
C ILE A 64 7.69 -16.33 23.08
N PRO A 65 8.85 -16.75 22.56
CA PRO A 65 9.34 -18.11 22.74
C PRO A 65 9.68 -18.37 24.21
N VAL A 66 9.33 -19.55 24.70
CA VAL A 66 9.56 -19.97 26.09
C VAL A 66 10.11 -21.38 26.11
N SER A 67 11.30 -21.57 26.67
CA SER A 67 11.83 -22.90 26.98
C SER A 67 11.15 -23.48 28.22
N ALA A 68 11.08 -24.81 28.32
CA ALA A 68 10.59 -25.48 29.52
C ALA A 68 11.44 -25.17 30.78
N SER A 69 12.73 -24.83 30.59
CA SER A 69 13.66 -24.44 31.66
C SER A 69 13.57 -22.97 32.05
N ASP A 70 12.80 -22.14 31.33
CA ASP A 70 12.74 -20.71 31.62
C ASP A 70 11.98 -20.43 32.93
N SER A 71 12.53 -19.48 33.68
CA SER A 71 11.98 -19.02 34.96
C SER A 71 11.67 -17.53 34.97
N ARG A 72 12.27 -16.76 34.05
CA ARG A 72 12.12 -15.30 33.98
C ARG A 72 12.16 -14.79 32.55
N LEU A 73 11.48 -13.68 32.31
CA LEU A 73 11.59 -12.92 31.09
C LEU A 73 13.01 -12.35 30.99
N THR A 74 13.66 -12.56 29.84
CA THR A 74 14.94 -11.89 29.56
C THR A 74 14.72 -10.40 29.33
N THR A 75 15.76 -9.58 29.47
CA THR A 75 15.67 -8.14 29.19
C THR A 75 15.17 -7.89 27.77
N ALA A 76 15.70 -8.61 26.79
CA ALA A 76 15.27 -8.48 25.39
C ALA A 76 13.79 -8.85 25.18
N MET A 77 13.30 -9.91 25.82
CA MET A 77 11.87 -10.25 25.75
C MET A 77 11.00 -9.19 26.44
N ALA A 78 11.46 -8.64 27.58
CA ALA A 78 10.76 -7.54 28.25
C ALA A 78 10.72 -6.27 27.39
N ASP A 79 11.81 -5.96 26.69
CA ASP A 79 11.88 -4.84 25.74
C ASP A 79 10.89 -5.02 24.59
N ASN A 80 10.81 -6.23 24.01
CA ASN A 80 9.82 -6.55 22.97
C ASN A 80 8.37 -6.36 23.48
N VAL A 81 8.07 -6.81 24.70
CA VAL A 81 6.75 -6.62 25.32
C VAL A 81 6.45 -5.13 25.55
N ARG A 82 7.43 -4.32 25.97
CA ARG A 82 7.25 -2.87 26.11
C ARG A 82 7.03 -2.19 24.76
N GLY A 83 7.76 -2.56 23.72
CA GLY A 83 7.56 -2.06 22.36
C GLY A 83 6.15 -2.41 21.83
N PHE A 84 5.69 -3.64 22.08
CA PHE A 84 4.33 -4.05 21.75
C PHE A 84 3.27 -3.21 22.49
N ALA A 85 3.48 -2.91 23.78
CA ALA A 85 2.59 -2.04 24.55
C ALA A 85 2.57 -0.59 24.02
N GLN A 86 3.71 -0.07 23.57
CA GLN A 86 3.80 1.26 22.95
C GLN A 86 3.02 1.33 21.63
N ASN A 87 3.16 0.32 20.77
CA ASN A 87 2.38 0.21 19.53
C ASN A 87 0.88 0.12 19.84
N TYR A 88 0.48 -0.74 20.78
CA TYR A 88 -0.89 -0.84 21.26
C TYR A 88 -1.44 0.52 21.71
N ALA A 89 -0.71 1.26 22.54
CA ALA A 89 -1.15 2.56 23.06
C ALA A 89 -1.37 3.61 21.94
N SER A 90 -0.65 3.48 20.83
CA SER A 90 -0.80 4.39 19.67
C SER A 90 -1.88 3.96 18.67
N MET A 91 -2.23 2.66 18.62
CA MET A 91 -3.07 2.08 17.58
C MET A 91 -4.42 1.54 18.06
N SER A 92 -4.58 1.23 19.35
CA SER A 92 -5.76 0.54 19.87
C SER A 92 -6.14 0.96 21.29
N THR A 93 -7.44 0.94 21.56
CA THR A 93 -8.03 1.05 22.91
C THR A 93 -8.70 -0.26 23.35
N GLY A 94 -8.47 -1.33 22.58
CA GLY A 94 -9.09 -2.65 22.74
C GLY A 94 -8.56 -3.42 23.95
N ILE A 95 -8.65 -4.75 23.89
CA ILE A 95 -8.07 -5.63 24.91
C ILE A 95 -6.80 -6.24 24.33
N ILE A 96 -5.73 -6.28 25.11
CA ILE A 96 -4.58 -7.13 24.84
C ILE A 96 -4.89 -8.51 25.40
N ASN A 97 -4.87 -9.51 24.53
CA ASN A 97 -4.99 -10.90 24.90
C ASN A 97 -3.61 -11.53 25.08
N ILE A 98 -3.39 -12.18 26.22
CA ILE A 98 -2.22 -13.01 26.52
C ILE A 98 -2.67 -14.46 26.41
N GLN A 99 -2.30 -15.12 25.33
CA GLN A 99 -2.62 -16.52 25.08
C GLN A 99 -1.47 -17.40 25.56
N THR A 100 -1.76 -18.29 26.50
CA THR A 100 -0.80 -19.26 27.02
C THR A 100 -1.12 -20.67 26.52
N PRO A 101 -0.11 -21.47 26.14
CA PRO A 101 -0.35 -22.84 25.72
C PRO A 101 -0.73 -23.71 26.93
N SER A 102 -1.61 -24.67 26.68
CA SER A 102 -2.00 -25.74 27.59
C SER A 102 -1.67 -27.09 26.96
N GLY A 103 -1.21 -28.04 27.78
CA GLY A 103 -0.82 -29.38 27.31
C GLY A 103 0.59 -29.47 26.70
N SER A 104 1.32 -28.37 26.56
CA SER A 104 2.73 -28.39 26.11
C SER A 104 3.72 -28.70 27.24
N ALA A 105 4.90 -29.19 26.88
CA ALA A 105 6.01 -29.47 27.81
C ALA A 105 6.45 -28.23 28.64
N ASN A 106 6.25 -27.03 28.11
CA ASN A 106 6.61 -25.76 28.77
C ASN A 106 5.43 -25.05 29.48
N SER A 107 4.26 -25.67 29.61
CA SER A 107 3.04 -25.05 30.18
C SER A 107 3.21 -24.43 31.58
N ALA A 108 4.05 -25.03 32.42
CA ALA A 108 4.37 -24.49 33.74
C ALA A 108 5.25 -23.22 33.65
N ALA A 109 6.24 -23.22 32.74
CA ALA A 109 7.10 -22.06 32.50
C ALA A 109 6.31 -20.89 31.90
N THR A 110 5.46 -21.17 30.90
CA THR A 110 4.62 -20.15 30.26
C THR A 110 3.64 -19.51 31.24
N SER A 111 3.04 -20.29 32.15
CA SER A 111 2.13 -19.76 33.18
C SER A 111 2.84 -18.82 34.17
N ARG A 112 4.12 -19.04 34.48
CA ARG A 112 4.92 -18.12 35.31
C ARG A 112 5.30 -16.86 34.54
N MET A 113 5.73 -17.02 33.29
CA MET A 113 6.14 -15.90 32.43
C MET A 113 4.96 -15.01 32.04
N ALA A 114 3.76 -15.55 31.85
CA ALA A 114 2.55 -14.76 31.58
C ALA A 114 2.29 -13.71 32.66
N LYS A 115 2.52 -14.04 33.94
CA LYS A 115 2.41 -13.08 35.05
C LYS A 115 3.44 -11.94 34.94
N GLN A 116 4.67 -12.26 34.54
CA GLN A 116 5.73 -11.26 34.34
C GLN A 116 5.44 -10.38 33.12
N ILE A 117 4.91 -10.96 32.03
CA ILE A 117 4.46 -10.23 30.86
C ILE A 117 3.32 -9.27 31.24
N ARG A 118 2.31 -9.74 31.98
CA ARG A 118 1.23 -8.88 32.49
C ARG A 118 1.76 -7.72 33.32
N SER A 119 2.71 -7.98 34.22
CA SER A 119 3.36 -6.93 35.01
C SER A 119 4.12 -5.94 34.12
N THR A 120 4.78 -6.42 33.06
CA THR A 120 5.52 -5.58 32.11
C THR A 120 4.57 -4.70 31.29
N LEU A 121 3.46 -5.25 30.80
CA LEU A 121 2.41 -4.50 30.10
C LEU A 121 1.79 -3.43 31.01
N SER A 122 1.48 -3.80 32.26
CA SER A 122 0.92 -2.85 33.24
C SER A 122 1.91 -1.73 33.57
N GLY A 123 3.19 -2.06 33.74
CA GLY A 123 4.26 -1.08 33.96
C GLY A 123 4.53 -0.19 32.73
N ALA A 124 4.17 -0.65 31.53
CA ALA A 124 4.22 0.14 30.30
C ALA A 124 2.97 1.02 30.08
N GLY A 125 2.03 1.04 31.03
CA GLY A 125 0.85 1.92 31.00
C GLY A 125 -0.43 1.26 30.48
N VAL A 126 -0.43 -0.05 30.20
CA VAL A 126 -1.65 -0.77 29.83
C VAL A 126 -2.53 -0.96 31.07
N ALA A 127 -3.76 -0.46 31.03
CA ALA A 127 -4.68 -0.60 32.15
C ALA A 127 -4.93 -2.09 32.48
N PRO A 128 -4.89 -2.52 33.76
CA PRO A 128 -5.06 -3.93 34.13
C PRO A 128 -6.36 -4.57 33.65
N GLY A 129 -7.44 -3.79 33.51
CA GLY A 129 -8.73 -4.25 32.98
C GLY A 129 -8.78 -4.41 31.45
N LYS A 130 -7.73 -3.98 30.74
CA LYS A 130 -7.55 -4.18 29.29
C LYS A 130 -6.62 -5.34 28.96
N ILE A 131 -6.16 -6.08 29.97
CA ILE A 131 -5.30 -7.26 29.82
C ILE A 131 -6.13 -8.49 30.14
N MET A 132 -6.41 -9.29 29.12
CA MET A 132 -7.09 -10.58 29.24
C MET A 132 -6.08 -11.72 29.07
N GLU A 133 -6.22 -12.77 29.87
CA GLU A 133 -5.41 -13.98 29.74
C GLU A 133 -6.30 -15.12 29.28
N THR A 134 -5.96 -15.77 28.16
CA THR A 134 -6.64 -16.97 27.67
C THR A 134 -5.66 -18.12 27.53
N ARG A 135 -6.20 -19.33 27.37
CA ARG A 135 -5.41 -20.53 27.09
C ARG A 135 -5.77 -21.09 25.72
N TYR A 136 -4.80 -21.66 25.03
CA TYR A 136 -5.02 -22.41 23.80
C TYR A 136 -4.43 -23.81 23.94
N ALA A 137 -4.97 -24.78 23.21
CA ALA A 137 -4.42 -26.13 23.19
C ALA A 137 -3.14 -26.15 22.34
N ALA A 138 -2.03 -26.55 22.92
CA ALA A 138 -0.79 -26.78 22.17
C ALA A 138 -0.95 -27.98 21.23
N SER A 139 -0.12 -28.01 20.18
CA SER A 139 -0.11 -29.15 19.24
C SER A 139 0.11 -30.48 19.99
N PRO A 140 -0.56 -31.58 19.60
CA PRO A 140 -0.47 -32.88 20.28
C PRO A 140 0.94 -33.47 20.37
N ASN A 141 1.88 -32.95 19.57
CA ASN A 141 3.23 -33.49 19.43
C ASN A 141 4.15 -33.15 20.61
N GLY A 142 3.68 -32.44 21.64
CA GLY A 142 4.42 -32.22 22.89
C GLY A 142 5.51 -31.15 22.83
N ASP A 143 5.65 -30.45 21.71
CA ASP A 143 6.66 -29.41 21.53
C ASP A 143 6.41 -28.16 22.38
N THR A 144 7.49 -27.43 22.67
CA THR A 144 7.42 -26.13 23.36
C THR A 144 6.63 -25.14 22.50
N SER A 145 5.60 -24.54 23.09
CA SER A 145 4.74 -23.56 22.40
C SER A 145 4.95 -22.15 22.97
N PRO A 146 4.92 -21.09 22.13
CA PRO A 146 5.17 -19.72 22.59
C PRO A 146 4.00 -19.15 23.40
N ILE A 147 4.21 -18.03 24.08
CA ILE A 147 3.11 -17.19 24.58
C ILE A 147 2.77 -16.20 23.46
N ARG A 148 1.50 -16.11 23.06
CA ARG A 148 1.04 -15.17 22.03
C ARG A 148 0.38 -13.96 22.68
N LEU A 149 0.88 -12.78 22.38
CA LEU A 149 0.22 -11.52 22.69
C LEU A 149 -0.53 -11.07 21.44
N SER A 150 -1.78 -10.64 21.58
CA SER A 150 -2.49 -10.03 20.45
C SER A 150 -3.43 -8.90 20.85
N TYR A 151 -3.64 -7.96 19.93
CA TYR A 151 -4.71 -6.97 20.00
C TYR A 151 -5.23 -6.67 18.59
N VAL A 152 -6.45 -6.16 18.50
CA VAL A 152 -7.03 -5.70 17.23
C VAL A 152 -6.89 -4.20 17.12
N ALA A 153 -6.48 -3.73 15.94
CA ALA A 153 -6.39 -2.31 15.62
C ALA A 153 -6.77 -2.06 14.16
N VAL A 154 -7.28 -0.86 13.89
CA VAL A 154 -7.42 -0.37 12.51
C VAL A 154 -6.02 -0.28 11.91
N THR A 155 -5.85 -0.85 10.73
CA THR A 155 -4.57 -0.97 10.01
C THR A 155 -4.78 -0.58 8.55
N ALA A 156 -3.78 0.07 7.96
CA ALA A 156 -3.76 0.36 6.53
C ALA A 156 -3.33 -0.90 5.77
N MET A 157 -4.14 -1.35 4.82
CA MET A 157 -3.88 -2.57 4.04
C MET A 157 -4.20 -2.33 2.57
N THR A 158 -3.68 -3.18 1.69
CA THR A 158 -4.02 -3.21 0.27
C THR A 158 -4.60 -4.57 -0.10
N GLY A 159 -5.21 -4.65 -1.27
CA GLY A 159 -5.53 -5.95 -1.88
C GLY A 159 -4.28 -6.80 -2.13
N GLN A 160 -4.49 -8.09 -2.40
CA GLN A 160 -3.42 -9.01 -2.76
C GLN A 160 -2.80 -8.64 -4.11
N CYS A 161 -1.49 -8.45 -4.15
CA CYS A 161 -0.74 -8.24 -5.39
C CYS A 161 -0.55 -9.55 -6.19
N GLY A 162 -0.26 -9.44 -7.49
CA GLY A 162 0.12 -10.57 -8.34
C GLY A 162 -1.00 -11.08 -9.25
N GLN A 163 -1.96 -10.22 -9.60
CA GLN A 163 -3.01 -10.54 -10.56
C GLN A 163 -2.55 -10.12 -11.96
N TRP A 164 -2.61 -11.03 -12.93
CA TRP A 164 -2.18 -10.77 -14.32
C TRP A 164 -3.34 -11.04 -15.28
N PRO A 165 -4.34 -10.13 -15.35
CA PRO A 165 -5.52 -10.33 -16.19
C PRO A 165 -5.25 -10.17 -17.70
N GLU A 166 -4.13 -9.53 -18.06
CA GLU A 166 -3.65 -9.31 -19.43
C GLU A 166 -2.14 -9.57 -19.49
N ASP A 167 -1.64 -9.95 -20.67
CA ASP A 167 -0.20 -10.10 -20.89
C ASP A 167 0.46 -8.71 -20.96
N LEU A 168 1.69 -8.58 -20.45
CA LEU A 168 2.44 -7.32 -20.52
C LEU A 168 2.78 -6.94 -21.97
N SER A 169 2.81 -7.91 -22.89
CA SER A 169 3.04 -7.64 -24.32
C SER A 169 1.82 -7.03 -25.01
N ASP A 170 0.64 -7.09 -24.41
CA ASP A 170 -0.59 -6.60 -25.01
C ASP A 170 -0.67 -5.07 -24.92
N ASN A 171 -1.18 -4.43 -25.98
CA ASN A 171 -1.52 -3.00 -26.01
C ASN A 171 -0.40 -2.03 -25.58
N THR A 172 0.87 -2.40 -25.76
CA THR A 172 2.06 -1.59 -25.39
C THR A 172 2.10 -0.21 -26.05
N PHE A 173 1.40 -0.01 -27.17
CA PHE A 173 1.30 1.27 -27.88
C PHE A 173 0.39 2.29 -27.18
N ALA A 174 -0.44 1.86 -26.22
CA ALA A 174 -1.41 2.73 -25.55
C ALA A 174 -0.80 3.56 -24.40
N ASN A 175 0.48 3.34 -24.04
CA ASN A 175 1.20 4.01 -22.94
C ASN A 175 0.40 4.02 -21.61
N LYS A 176 -0.15 2.85 -21.25
CA LYS A 176 -0.90 2.62 -20.02
C LYS A 176 -0.06 1.84 -19.01
N ASN A 177 -0.39 2.00 -17.74
CA ASN A 177 0.20 1.21 -16.66
C ASN A 177 -0.34 -0.22 -16.73
N TRP A 178 0.56 -1.20 -16.78
CA TRP A 178 0.19 -2.61 -16.61
C TRP A 178 -0.52 -2.85 -15.26
N TYR A 179 -1.32 -3.91 -15.16
CA TYR A 179 -2.26 -4.08 -14.05
C TYR A 179 -1.65 -3.99 -12.63
N ASN A 180 -0.56 -4.71 -12.30
CA ASN A 180 0.06 -4.61 -10.96
C ASN A 180 1.02 -3.43 -10.79
N PHE A 181 1.12 -2.51 -11.76
CA PHE A 181 1.87 -1.28 -11.55
C PHE A 181 1.36 -0.56 -10.29
N GLY A 182 2.29 -0.22 -9.39
CA GLY A 182 2.00 0.44 -8.12
C GLY A 182 1.54 -0.47 -6.97
N CYS A 183 1.21 -1.74 -7.20
CA CYS A 183 0.70 -2.62 -6.14
C CYS A 183 1.71 -2.80 -5.00
N ALA A 184 2.97 -3.15 -5.33
CA ALA A 184 4.03 -3.30 -4.33
C ALA A 184 4.32 -1.99 -3.59
N SER A 185 4.30 -0.86 -4.30
CA SER A 185 4.51 0.47 -3.70
C SER A 185 3.40 0.82 -2.71
N GLN A 186 2.14 0.57 -3.06
CA GLN A 186 0.99 0.83 -2.19
C GLN A 186 1.00 -0.10 -0.97
N SER A 187 1.35 -1.37 -1.17
CA SER A 187 1.46 -2.35 -0.08
C SER A 187 2.57 -1.98 0.91
N ASN A 188 3.75 -1.60 0.42
CA ASN A 188 4.86 -1.14 1.25
C ASN A 188 4.55 0.20 1.93
N LEU A 189 3.83 1.11 1.26
CA LEU A 189 3.39 2.36 1.87
C LEU A 189 2.41 2.08 3.01
N ALA A 190 1.42 1.21 2.79
CA ALA A 190 0.45 0.81 3.81
C ALA A 190 1.14 0.21 5.05
N ALA A 191 2.17 -0.63 4.86
CA ALA A 191 2.95 -1.20 5.95
C ALA A 191 3.81 -0.18 6.74
N GLN A 192 4.17 0.95 6.12
CA GLN A 192 4.95 2.01 6.75
C GLN A 192 4.10 3.07 7.46
N ILE A 193 2.77 3.05 7.27
CA ILE A 193 1.88 4.03 7.90
C ILE A 193 1.79 3.75 9.40
N ALA A 194 2.34 4.66 10.19
CA ALA A 194 2.33 4.56 11.65
C ALA A 194 0.93 4.76 12.26
N ASN A 195 0.12 5.68 11.72
CA ASN A 195 -1.26 5.89 12.13
C ASN A 195 -2.20 5.86 10.93
N PRO A 196 -3.01 4.80 10.78
CA PRO A 196 -3.92 4.66 9.65
C PRO A 196 -5.00 5.74 9.56
N MET A 197 -5.37 6.37 10.68
CA MET A 197 -6.37 7.45 10.68
C MET A 197 -5.91 8.71 9.96
N ASP A 198 -4.60 8.89 9.75
CA ASP A 198 -4.04 10.02 9.01
C ASP A 198 -4.45 9.97 7.51
N LEU A 199 -4.90 8.81 7.01
CA LEU A 199 -5.46 8.67 5.66
C LEU A 199 -6.89 9.22 5.53
N VAL A 200 -7.63 9.31 6.65
CA VAL A 200 -9.01 9.84 6.65
C VAL A 200 -9.00 11.36 6.80
N GLY A 201 -8.08 11.88 7.60
CA GLY A 201 -7.94 13.32 7.81
C GLY A 201 -6.68 13.68 8.60
N PRO A 202 -6.27 14.96 8.55
CA PRO A 202 -5.14 15.44 9.33
C PRO A 202 -5.45 15.37 10.82
N ARG A 203 -4.41 15.13 11.63
CA ARG A 203 -4.53 15.25 13.09
C ARG A 203 -4.81 16.71 13.48
N GLY A 204 -5.41 16.89 14.66
CA GLY A 204 -5.55 18.22 15.26
C GLY A 204 -4.17 18.89 15.37
N MET A 205 -4.05 20.09 14.79
CA MET A 205 -2.80 20.87 14.89
C MET A 205 -2.60 21.34 16.32
N SER A 206 -1.39 21.18 16.86
CA SER A 206 -1.04 21.81 18.12
C SER A 206 -0.98 23.34 17.94
N PRO A 207 -1.26 24.13 19.00
CA PRO A 207 -1.02 25.56 18.97
C PRO A 207 0.41 25.90 18.58
N ILE A 208 0.58 27.08 18.00
CA ILE A 208 1.88 27.60 17.62
C ILE A 208 2.67 27.95 18.89
N ASP A 209 3.89 27.43 19.02
CA ASP A 209 4.90 27.94 19.94
C ASP A 209 5.56 29.16 19.29
N ALA A 210 5.06 30.35 19.63
CA ALA A 210 5.47 31.60 19.01
C ALA A 210 6.91 31.96 19.38
N GLU A 211 7.29 31.73 20.63
CA GLU A 211 8.62 31.99 21.17
C GLU A 211 9.68 31.15 20.43
N ARG A 212 9.47 29.84 20.28
CA ARG A 212 10.42 28.97 19.58
C ARG A 212 10.52 29.31 18.10
N ARG A 213 9.41 29.68 17.46
CA ARG A 213 9.42 30.12 16.06
C ARG A 213 10.17 31.44 15.88
N ALA A 214 10.02 32.39 16.80
CA ALA A 214 10.77 33.64 16.79
C ALA A 214 12.28 33.39 16.87
N VAL A 215 12.72 32.48 17.76
CA VAL A 215 14.13 32.08 17.87
C VAL A 215 14.65 31.48 16.56
N VAL A 216 13.93 30.53 15.94
CA VAL A 216 14.35 29.93 14.66
C VAL A 216 14.43 30.97 13.54
N ILE A 217 13.49 31.91 13.49
CA ILE A 217 13.49 33.00 12.51
C ILE A 217 14.69 33.92 12.70
N ASP A 218 15.03 34.30 13.93
CA ASP A 218 16.19 35.15 14.20
C ASP A 218 17.51 34.41 13.92
N THR A 219 17.60 33.11 14.21
CA THR A 219 18.74 32.27 13.81
C THR A 219 18.87 32.20 12.29
N TYR A 220 17.79 31.95 11.55
CA TYR A 220 17.80 31.92 10.07
C TYR A 220 18.20 33.28 9.47
N ARG A 221 17.82 34.38 10.11
CA ARG A 221 18.20 35.75 9.71
C ARG A 221 19.65 36.12 10.07
N GLY A 222 20.43 35.18 10.61
CA GLY A 222 21.83 35.39 10.96
C GLY A 222 22.03 36.30 12.17
N LYS A 223 21.00 36.51 13.00
CA LYS A 223 21.11 37.36 14.21
C LYS A 223 21.75 36.64 15.39
N THR A 224 21.92 35.32 15.31
CA THR A 224 22.63 34.53 16.32
C THR A 224 23.51 33.50 15.64
N SER A 225 24.83 33.63 15.81
CA SER A 225 25.81 32.62 15.42
C SER A 225 25.53 31.29 16.13
N THR A 226 25.46 30.18 15.40
CA THR A 226 25.40 28.82 15.95
C THR A 226 26.79 28.24 16.21
N ALA A 227 27.82 29.07 16.34
CA ALA A 227 29.13 28.60 16.78
C ALA A 227 29.07 28.33 18.30
N ALA A 228 29.05 27.05 18.67
CA ALA A 228 29.47 26.63 19.99
C ALA A 228 30.89 27.17 20.21
N THR A 229 31.06 27.99 21.25
CA THR A 229 32.38 28.37 21.73
C THR A 229 32.76 27.29 22.75
N ASP A 230 33.87 26.58 22.47
CA ASP A 230 34.46 25.58 23.37
C ASP A 230 34.85 26.18 24.74
#